data_AF-A0A060Z7P7-F1
#
_entry.id   AF-A0A060Z7P7-F1
#
_cell.length_a   1.000
_cell.length_b   1.000
_cell.length_c   1.000
_cell.angle_alpha   90.00
_cell.angle_beta   90.00
_cell.angle_gamma   90.00
#
_symmetry.space_group_name_H-M   'P 1'
#
loop_
_entity.id
_entity.type
_entity.pdbx_description
1 polymer ?
#
loop_
_entity_poly.entity_id
_entity_poly.type
_entity_poly.pdbx_seq_one_letter_code
_entity_poly.pdbx_strand_id
1 'polypeptide(L)'
;MKQIPKREFCVGIFLLIYFRSSITGSCTANDKYIGQLNEVFATSVPSRIAAFFAEPIMGVGGAVQYPKNFLKDTYKLVRERGGVCIADEVQTGFGRTGSHFWGFQGHDVIPDMVTMAKGIANGFPMGAVVTTPGETGSTLFIYHLSGGEEGIALHTLSHRCP
;
A
#
# COMPACT_ATOMS: atom_id res chain seq x y z
N MET A 1 -3.92 -35.74 -6.98
CA MET A 1 -4.40 -34.36 -7.21
C MET A 1 -4.51 -33.68 -5.84
N LYS A 2 -3.46 -32.96 -5.40
CA LYS A 2 -3.48 -32.27 -4.10
C LYS A 2 -4.46 -31.10 -4.19
N GLN A 3 -5.50 -31.11 -3.36
CA GLN A 3 -6.44 -30.00 -3.26
C GLN A 3 -5.69 -28.73 -2.86
N ILE A 4 -5.78 -27.71 -3.71
CA ILE A 4 -5.32 -26.36 -3.41
C ILE A 4 -6.39 -25.77 -2.46
N PRO A 5 -6.05 -25.35 -1.22
CA PRO A 5 -7.03 -24.83 -0.29
C PRO A 5 -7.68 -23.57 -0.85
N LYS A 6 -9.00 -23.45 -0.70
CA LYS A 6 -9.82 -22.34 -1.16
C LYS A 6 -9.24 -21.02 -0.62
N ARG A 7 -8.66 -20.22 -1.50
CA ARG A 7 -8.12 -18.89 -1.17
C ARG A 7 -9.26 -18.00 -0.71
N GLU A 8 -9.23 -17.57 0.54
CA GLU A 8 -10.18 -16.60 1.10
C GLU A 8 -10.16 -15.31 0.28
N PHE A 9 -11.34 -14.73 0.11
CA PHE A 9 -11.61 -13.57 -0.72
C PHE A 9 -10.62 -12.42 -0.45
N CYS A 10 -9.95 -11.96 -1.51
CA CYS A 10 -9.08 -10.80 -1.50
C CYS A 10 -9.97 -9.54 -1.58
N VAL A 11 -10.49 -9.06 -0.44
CA VAL A 11 -11.14 -7.76 -0.41
C VAL A 11 -10.04 -6.70 -0.31
N GLY A 12 -9.65 -6.16 -1.47
CA GLY A 12 -8.84 -4.94 -1.52
C GLY A 12 -9.68 -3.80 -0.97
N ILE A 13 -9.37 -3.36 0.25
CA ILE A 13 -10.02 -2.19 0.85
C ILE A 13 -9.43 -0.95 0.16
N PHE A 14 -10.08 -0.51 -0.92
CA PHE A 14 -9.87 0.83 -1.49
C PHE A 14 -10.76 1.80 -0.72
N LEU A 15 -10.32 2.21 0.48
CA LEU A 15 -11.12 3.11 1.31
C LEU A 15 -10.90 4.55 0.83
N LEU A 16 -11.82 5.03 0.00
CA LEU A 16 -11.90 6.43 -0.40
C LEU A 16 -12.44 7.25 0.78
N ILE A 17 -11.57 7.59 1.73
CA ILE A 17 -11.92 8.44 2.87
C ILE A 17 -11.99 9.89 2.39
N TYR A 18 -13.21 10.45 2.32
CA TYR A 18 -13.41 11.87 2.03
C TYR A 18 -13.06 12.73 3.25
N PHE A 19 -12.12 13.65 3.05
CA PHE A 19 -11.60 14.52 4.11
C PHE A 19 -12.56 15.67 4.41
N ARG A 20 -13.02 15.79 5.67
CA ARG A 20 -13.71 16.99 6.14
C ARG A 20 -12.92 17.59 7.31
N SER A 21 -12.14 18.62 7.02
CA SER A 21 -11.39 19.38 8.02
C SER A 21 -12.35 20.04 9.02
N SER A 22 -12.13 19.85 10.33
CA SER A 22 -12.75 20.70 11.35
C SER A 22 -11.69 21.63 11.95
N ILE A 23 -11.92 22.93 11.80
CA ILE A 23 -11.07 23.99 12.32
C ILE A 23 -11.30 24.18 13.83
N THR A 24 -10.21 24.45 14.55
CA THR A 24 -10.02 24.75 15.99
C THR A 24 -9.85 23.57 16.98
N GLY A 25 -8.71 23.60 17.71
CA GLY A 25 -8.60 23.08 19.09
C GLY A 25 -7.84 21.78 19.33
N SER A 26 -8.08 20.73 18.54
CA SER A 26 -7.30 19.48 18.58
C SER A 26 -7.58 18.68 17.30
N CYS A 27 -6.57 18.05 16.71
CA CYS A 27 -6.76 17.27 15.49
C CYS A 27 -7.40 15.92 15.84
N THR A 28 -8.73 15.89 15.96
CA THR A 28 -9.54 14.66 16.17
C THR A 28 -9.75 13.85 14.89
N ALA A 29 -9.19 14.30 13.77
CA ALA A 29 -9.41 13.68 12.46
C ALA A 29 -8.92 12.23 12.45
N ASN A 30 -7.75 11.96 13.05
CA ASN A 30 -7.22 10.59 13.13
C ASN A 30 -8.19 9.65 13.85
N ASP A 31 -8.65 10.03 15.04
CA ASP A 31 -9.56 9.21 15.85
C ASP A 31 -10.87 8.90 15.12
N LYS A 32 -11.41 9.89 14.38
CA LYS A 32 -12.61 9.69 13.57
C LYS A 32 -12.38 8.70 12.43
N TYR A 33 -11.26 8.80 11.72
CA TYR A 33 -10.96 7.86 10.63
C TYR A 33 -10.64 6.46 11.11
N ILE A 34 -9.94 6.34 12.25
CA ILE A 34 -9.72 5.04 12.89
C ILE A 34 -11.05 4.46 13.39
N GLY A 35 -11.97 5.29 13.88
CA GLY A 35 -13.35 4.88 14.20
C GLY A 35 -14.08 4.31 12.98
N GLN A 36 -14.02 5.01 11.84
CA GLN A 36 -14.62 4.55 10.58
C GLN A 36 -13.97 3.27 10.06
N LEU A 37 -12.63 3.15 10.16
CA LEU A 37 -11.92 1.93 9.80
C LEU A 37 -12.40 0.75 10.64
N ASN A 38 -12.56 0.93 11.96
CA ASN A 38 -13.08 -0.08 12.86
C ASN A 38 -14.52 -0.49 12.52
N GLU A 39 -15.36 0.46 12.08
CA GLU A 39 -16.72 0.17 11.61
C GLU A 39 -16.71 -0.68 10.34
N VAL A 40 -15.89 -0.34 9.35
CA VAL A 40 -15.68 -1.16 8.12
C VAL A 40 -15.22 -2.56 8.49
N PHE A 41 -14.28 -2.63 9.42
CA PHE A 41 -13.75 -3.85 10.00
C PHE A 41 -14.78 -4.71 10.72
N ALA A 42 -15.83 -4.12 11.28
CA ALA A 42 -16.91 -4.84 11.96
C ALA A 42 -18.05 -5.26 11.02
N THR A 43 -18.24 -4.55 9.91
CA THR A 43 -19.46 -4.67 9.09
C THR A 43 -19.22 -5.22 7.69
N SER A 44 -18.05 -4.96 7.11
CA SER A 44 -17.84 -5.04 5.66
C SER A 44 -16.75 -6.03 5.26
N VAL A 45 -15.99 -6.56 6.20
CA VAL A 45 -14.87 -7.48 5.95
C VAL A 45 -14.91 -8.67 6.91
N PRO A 46 -14.35 -9.83 6.50
CA PRO A 46 -14.18 -10.96 7.40
C PRO A 46 -13.22 -10.66 8.56
N SER A 47 -13.22 -11.53 9.57
CA SER A 47 -12.36 -11.41 10.75
C SER A 47 -10.87 -11.37 10.41
N ARG A 48 -10.46 -12.08 9.36
CA ARG A 48 -9.11 -12.08 8.81
C ARG A 48 -9.06 -11.26 7.54
N ILE A 49 -8.12 -10.33 7.44
CA ILE A 49 -7.92 -9.47 6.27
C ILE A 49 -6.69 -9.97 5.51
N ALA A 50 -6.73 -9.93 4.18
CA ALA A 50 -5.59 -10.30 3.35
C ALA A 50 -4.56 -9.17 3.27
N ALA A 51 -4.99 -7.97 2.85
CA ALA A 51 -4.11 -6.83 2.68
C ALA A 51 -4.85 -5.50 2.84
N PHE A 52 -4.10 -4.47 3.25
CA PHE A 52 -4.48 -3.08 3.17
C PHE A 52 -3.56 -2.36 2.17
N PHE A 53 -4.14 -1.61 1.25
CA PHE A 53 -3.43 -0.96 0.16
C PHE A 53 -3.67 0.54 0.23
N ALA A 54 -2.60 1.35 0.32
CA ALA A 54 -2.72 2.79 0.42
C ALA A 54 -1.59 3.53 -0.28
N GLU A 55 -1.93 4.58 -1.03
CA GLU A 55 -0.99 5.62 -1.44
C GLU A 55 -0.60 6.44 -0.20
N PRO A 56 0.68 6.73 0.09
CA PRO A 56 1.05 7.59 1.22
C PRO A 56 0.39 8.98 1.18
N ILE A 57 0.28 9.53 -0.03
CA ILE A 57 -0.51 10.72 -0.34
C ILE A 57 -1.37 10.34 -1.54
N MET A 58 -2.69 10.42 -1.39
CA MET A 58 -3.63 10.00 -2.43
C MET A 58 -3.55 10.97 -3.61
N GLY A 59 -2.90 10.55 -4.71
CA GLY A 59 -2.60 11.48 -5.81
C GLY A 59 -3.83 11.81 -6.65
N VAL A 60 -4.44 10.80 -7.30
CA VAL A 60 -5.59 11.02 -8.21
C VAL A 60 -6.86 11.43 -7.44
N GLY A 61 -6.95 11.08 -6.15
CA GLY A 61 -8.03 11.52 -5.27
C GLY A 61 -7.96 13.00 -4.85
N GLY A 62 -7.02 13.78 -5.41
CA GLY A 62 -6.91 15.22 -5.17
C GLY A 62 -5.71 15.63 -4.31
N ALA A 63 -4.60 14.89 -4.37
CA ALA A 63 -3.40 15.13 -3.56
C ALA A 63 -3.71 15.23 -2.05
N VAL A 64 -4.50 14.28 -1.54
CA VAL A 64 -5.00 14.30 -0.16
C VAL A 64 -3.95 13.72 0.78
N GLN A 65 -3.55 14.50 1.79
CA GLN A 65 -2.70 14.03 2.88
C GLN A 65 -3.53 13.48 4.04
N TYR A 66 -3.07 12.38 4.62
CA TYR A 66 -3.68 11.82 5.81
C TYR A 66 -3.36 12.65 7.06
N PRO A 67 -4.21 12.59 8.10
CA PRO A 67 -3.81 13.10 9.40
C PRO A 67 -2.60 12.34 9.93
N LYS A 68 -1.86 13.00 10.81
CA LYS A 68 -0.74 12.39 11.51
C LYS A 68 -1.18 11.08 12.18
N ASN A 69 -0.32 10.06 12.11
CA ASN A 69 -0.48 8.71 12.65
C ASN A 69 -1.52 7.80 11.96
N PHE A 70 -2.34 8.30 11.03
CA PHE A 70 -3.40 7.47 10.43
C PHE A 70 -2.89 6.18 9.79
N LEU A 71 -1.87 6.26 8.92
CA LEU A 71 -1.29 5.06 8.31
C LEU A 71 -0.62 4.15 9.34
N LYS A 72 0.00 4.73 10.37
CA LYS A 72 0.67 3.97 11.45
C LYS A 72 -0.32 3.15 12.26
N ASP A 73 -1.42 3.79 12.68
CA ASP A 73 -2.48 3.15 13.45
C ASP A 73 -3.24 2.13 12.59
N THR A 74 -3.51 2.46 11.33
CA THR A 74 -4.15 1.55 10.37
C THR A 74 -3.31 0.30 10.14
N TYR A 75 -2.01 0.43 9.89
CA TYR A 75 -1.13 -0.71 9.66
C TYR A 75 -1.08 -1.64 10.88
N LYS A 76 -1.08 -1.07 12.08
CA LYS A 76 -1.17 -1.86 13.33
C LYS A 76 -2.46 -2.69 13.36
N LEU A 77 -3.62 -2.07 13.14
CA LEU A 77 -4.92 -2.74 13.19
C LEU A 77 -5.08 -3.81 12.10
N VAL A 78 -4.53 -3.56 10.91
CA VAL A 78 -4.54 -4.53 9.80
C VAL A 78 -3.69 -5.76 10.17
N ARG A 79 -2.51 -5.55 10.74
CA ARG A 79 -1.60 -6.62 11.16
C ARG A 79 -2.16 -7.44 12.32
N GLU A 80 -2.88 -6.81 13.25
CA GLU A 80 -3.62 -7.51 14.31
C GLU A 80 -4.66 -8.50 13.76
N ARG A 81 -5.15 -8.28 12.54
CA ARG A 81 -6.08 -9.18 11.82
C ARG A 81 -5.39 -10.13 10.84
N GLY A 82 -4.06 -10.21 10.89
CA GLY A 82 -3.24 -11.10 10.06
C GLY A 82 -3.09 -10.66 8.60
N GLY A 83 -3.40 -9.39 8.30
CA GLY A 83 -3.22 -8.82 6.96
C GLY A 83 -1.87 -8.15 6.76
N VAL A 84 -1.48 -7.97 5.50
CA VAL A 84 -0.28 -7.23 5.11
C VAL A 84 -0.59 -5.79 4.70
N CYS A 85 0.38 -4.90 4.85
CA CYS A 85 0.26 -3.48 4.52
C CYS A 85 1.09 -3.18 3.27
N ILE A 86 0.45 -2.63 2.24
CA ILE A 86 1.05 -2.33 0.94
C ILE A 86 1.04 -0.81 0.75
N ALA A 87 2.21 -0.24 0.49
CA ALA A 87 2.35 1.16 0.12
C ALA A 87 2.38 1.32 -1.40
N ASP A 88 1.45 2.10 -1.93
CA ASP A 88 1.45 2.47 -3.35
C ASP A 88 2.30 3.71 -3.60
N GLU A 89 3.53 3.46 -4.03
CA GLU A 89 4.54 4.48 -4.32
C GLU A 89 4.63 4.80 -5.80
N VAL A 90 3.63 4.42 -6.61
CA VAL A 90 3.59 4.75 -8.03
C VAL A 90 3.71 6.26 -8.27
N GLN A 91 3.14 7.10 -7.41
CA GLN A 91 3.21 8.57 -7.52
C GLN A 91 4.20 9.20 -6.56
N THR A 92 4.18 8.78 -5.30
CA THR A 92 4.94 9.41 -4.21
C THR A 92 6.39 8.95 -4.11
N GLY A 93 6.75 7.83 -4.77
CA GLY A 93 8.11 7.30 -4.77
C GLY A 93 9.10 8.16 -5.55
N PHE A 94 10.37 7.73 -5.54
CA PHE A 94 11.49 8.38 -6.24
C PHE A 94 11.65 9.87 -5.89
N GLY A 95 11.46 10.22 -4.62
CA GLY A 95 11.73 11.57 -4.14
C GLY A 95 10.65 12.61 -4.44
N ARG A 96 9.45 12.20 -4.91
CA ARG A 96 8.37 13.15 -5.27
C ARG A 96 7.99 14.09 -4.13
N THR A 97 8.03 13.61 -2.89
CA THR A 97 7.67 14.38 -1.69
C THR A 97 8.81 15.28 -1.18
N GLY A 98 10.01 15.18 -1.77
CA GLY A 98 11.17 16.02 -1.49
C GLY A 98 11.99 15.61 -0.26
N SER A 99 11.34 15.31 0.87
CA SER A 99 12.03 15.01 2.13
C SER A 99 12.56 13.56 2.23
N HIS A 100 11.96 12.64 1.48
CA HIS A 100 12.24 11.20 1.55
C HIS A 100 12.21 10.59 0.14
N PHE A 101 12.85 9.44 -0.03
CA PHE A 101 12.82 8.71 -1.31
C PHE A 101 11.45 8.05 -1.54
N TRP A 102 10.84 7.53 -0.48
CA TRP A 102 9.49 6.94 -0.48
C TRP A 102 8.53 7.79 0.35
N GLY A 103 7.28 7.90 -0.10
CA GLY A 103 6.23 8.63 0.61
C GLY A 103 5.90 8.04 1.99
N PHE A 104 5.90 6.71 2.13
CA PHE A 104 5.58 6.04 3.39
C PHE A 104 6.54 6.43 4.53
N GLN A 105 7.78 6.84 4.21
CA GLN A 105 8.77 7.26 5.20
C GLN A 105 8.30 8.53 5.93
N GLY A 106 7.61 9.44 5.24
CA GLY A 106 7.01 10.63 5.86
C GLY A 106 5.89 10.33 6.87
N HIS A 107 5.41 9.08 6.91
CA HIS A 107 4.40 8.63 7.88
C HIS A 107 4.99 7.75 8.99
N ASP A 108 6.31 7.59 9.06
CA ASP A 108 7.00 6.75 10.04
C ASP A 108 6.49 5.30 10.07
N VAL A 109 6.19 4.74 8.89
CA VAL A 109 5.73 3.34 8.73
C VAL A 109 6.66 2.55 7.83
N ILE A 110 6.66 1.22 7.99
CA ILE A 110 7.33 0.29 7.09
C ILE A 110 6.27 -0.67 6.54
N PRO A 111 5.97 -0.64 5.23
CA PRO A 111 5.02 -1.56 4.62
C PRO A 111 5.66 -2.94 4.39
N ASP A 112 4.82 -3.95 4.22
CA ASP A 112 5.24 -5.31 3.89
C ASP A 112 5.55 -5.46 2.39
N MET A 113 4.90 -4.64 1.54
CA MET A 113 5.18 -4.52 0.11
C MET A 113 5.09 -3.07 -0.38
N VAL A 114 5.85 -2.75 -1.42
CA VAL A 114 5.83 -1.44 -2.08
C VAL A 114 5.57 -1.64 -3.57
N THR A 115 4.55 -0.99 -4.12
CA THR A 115 4.30 -0.94 -5.57
C THR A 115 4.90 0.33 -6.14
N MET A 116 5.53 0.24 -7.30
CA MET A 116 6.20 1.38 -7.94
C MET A 116 6.10 1.30 -9.46
N ALA A 117 6.01 2.47 -10.09
CA ALA A 117 6.04 2.65 -11.54
C ALA A 117 6.50 4.09 -11.81
N LYS A 118 6.03 4.74 -12.89
CA LYS A 118 6.27 6.15 -13.22
C LYS A 118 7.73 6.57 -13.05
N GLY A 119 8.07 7.15 -11.89
CA GLY A 119 9.42 7.63 -11.55
C GLY A 119 10.51 6.57 -11.68
N ILE A 120 10.20 5.27 -11.53
CA ILE A 120 11.18 4.18 -11.62
C ILE A 120 11.95 4.15 -12.93
N ALA A 121 11.30 4.53 -14.03
CA ALA A 121 11.87 4.46 -15.36
C ALA A 121 11.70 5.77 -16.13
N ASN A 122 11.41 6.87 -15.45
CA ASN A 122 11.39 8.22 -16.01
C ASN A 122 10.69 8.35 -17.39
N GLY A 123 9.51 7.72 -17.54
CA GLY A 123 8.71 7.76 -18.77
C GLY A 123 8.75 6.48 -19.61
N PHE A 124 9.67 5.54 -19.34
CA PHE A 124 9.61 4.21 -19.94
C PHE A 124 8.56 3.33 -19.23
N PRO A 125 7.87 2.43 -19.96
CA PRO A 125 6.80 1.63 -19.40
C PRO A 125 7.37 0.49 -18.52
N MET A 126 7.48 0.78 -17.22
CA MET A 126 8.01 -0.13 -16.23
C MET A 126 7.24 -0.01 -14.92
N GLY A 127 6.98 -1.15 -14.29
CA GLY A 127 6.52 -1.22 -12.91
C GLY A 127 7.27 -2.29 -12.14
N ALA A 128 7.20 -2.20 -10.83
CA ALA A 128 7.77 -3.19 -9.94
C ALA A 128 7.02 -3.29 -8.61
N VAL A 129 7.19 -4.43 -7.95
CA VAL A 129 6.78 -4.66 -6.56
C VAL A 129 7.97 -5.17 -5.78
N VAL A 130 8.26 -4.53 -4.64
CA VAL A 130 9.27 -4.99 -3.67
C VAL A 130 8.54 -5.57 -2.46
N THR A 131 8.95 -6.74 -1.98
CA THR A 131 8.45 -7.34 -0.74
C THR A 131 9.53 -7.42 0.34
N THR A 132 9.12 -7.30 1.60
CA THR A 132 10.00 -7.60 2.73
C THR A 132 10.42 -9.08 2.75
N PRO A 133 11.54 -9.45 3.40
CA PRO A 133 12.08 -10.82 3.41
C PRO A 133 11.29 -11.89 4.19
N GLY A 134 9.96 -11.78 4.31
CA GLY A 134 9.11 -12.74 5.06
C GLY A 134 9.12 -14.18 4.51
N GLU A 135 8.04 -14.93 4.67
CA GLU A 135 7.98 -16.36 4.26
C GLU A 135 8.35 -16.64 2.78
N THR A 136 8.27 -15.62 1.92
CA THR A 136 8.57 -15.70 0.49
C THR A 136 9.98 -15.24 0.10
N GLY A 137 10.82 -14.77 1.05
CA GLY A 137 12.09 -14.11 0.77
C GLY A 137 11.91 -12.72 0.14
N SER A 138 12.93 -11.85 0.23
CA SER A 138 12.88 -10.52 -0.38
C SER A 138 12.82 -10.67 -1.88
N THR A 139 11.68 -10.33 -2.46
CA THR A 139 11.42 -10.56 -3.88
C THR A 139 11.09 -9.24 -4.54
N LEU A 140 11.88 -8.89 -5.55
CA LEU A 140 11.61 -7.79 -6.46
C LEU A 140 11.05 -8.39 -7.76
N PHE A 141 9.80 -8.07 -8.04
CA PHE A 141 9.16 -8.37 -9.32
C PHE A 141 9.19 -7.11 -10.18
N ILE A 142 9.88 -7.15 -11.32
CA ILE A 142 9.87 -6.07 -12.31
C ILE A 142 9.10 -6.54 -13.53
N TYR A 143 8.21 -5.70 -14.04
CA TYR A 143 7.46 -5.95 -15.26
C TYR A 143 7.62 -4.79 -16.24
N HIS A 144 7.93 -5.12 -17.49
CA HIS A 144 7.90 -4.20 -18.61
C HIS A 144 6.48 -4.18 -19.19
N LEU A 145 5.90 -2.99 -19.37
CA LEU A 145 4.56 -2.81 -19.93
C LEU A 145 4.68 -2.43 -21.42
N SER A 146 5.10 -3.35 -22.28
CA SER A 146 5.10 -3.12 -23.73
C SER A 146 3.67 -2.85 -24.22
N GLY A 147 3.45 -1.70 -24.85
CA GLY A 147 2.13 -1.26 -25.35
C GLY A 147 1.65 -1.95 -26.63
N GLY A 148 2.00 -3.22 -26.85
CA GLY A 148 1.59 -4.04 -28.00
C GLY A 148 1.27 -5.47 -27.56
N GLU A 149 0.72 -6.31 -28.44
CA GLU A 149 0.27 -7.70 -28.16
C GLU A 149 1.34 -8.66 -27.59
N GLU A 150 2.58 -8.19 -27.43
CA GLU A 150 3.70 -8.87 -26.77
C GLU A 150 3.54 -8.77 -25.24
N GLY A 151 3.18 -9.89 -24.61
CA GLY A 151 2.76 -9.99 -23.20
C GLY A 151 3.74 -9.48 -22.14
N ILE A 152 3.25 -9.45 -20.89
CA ILE A 152 3.99 -8.98 -19.71
C ILE A 152 5.25 -9.84 -19.49
N ALA A 153 6.43 -9.26 -19.72
CA ALA A 153 7.69 -9.89 -19.33
C ALA A 153 7.92 -9.71 -17.82
N LEU A 154 7.73 -10.80 -17.05
CA LEU A 154 8.00 -10.85 -15.61
C LEU A 154 9.46 -11.23 -15.36
N HIS A 155 10.26 -10.29 -14.89
CA HIS A 155 11.60 -10.56 -14.38
C HIS A 155 11.56 -10.59 -12.85
N THR A 156 11.82 -11.77 -12.27
CA THR A 156 11.95 -11.92 -10.82
C THR A 156 13.42 -11.82 -10.45
N LEU A 157 13.80 -10.76 -9.75
CA LEU A 157 15.12 -10.63 -9.14
C LEU A 157 14.99 -11.01 -7.67
N SER A 158 15.25 -12.30 -7.40
CA SER A 158 15.43 -12.81 -6.04
C SER A 158 16.90 -12.64 -5.68
N HIS A 159 17.22 -11.71 -4.79
CA HIS A 159 18.51 -11.67 -4.12
C HIS A 159 18.29 -12.12 -2.67
N ARG A 160 18.77 -13.32 -2.35
CA ARG A 160 19.08 -13.67 -0.96
C ARG A 160 20.34 -12.88 -0.63
N CYS A 161 20.22 -11.86 0.23
CA CYS A 161 21.41 -11.31 0.87
C CYS A 161 22.05 -12.45 1.71
N PRO A 162 23.36 -12.66 1.64
CA PRO A 162 24.04 -13.69 2.43
C PRO A 162 23.88 -13.49 3.95
#